data_AF-A0A3D1LLC9-F1
#
_entry.id   AF-A0A3D1LLC9-F1
#
_cell.length_a   1.000
_cell.length_b   1.000
_cell.length_c   1.000
_cell.angle_alpha   90.00
_cell.angle_beta   90.00
_cell.angle_gamma   90.00
#
_symmetry.space_group_name_H-M   'P 1'
#
loop_
_entity.id
_entity.type
_entity.pdbx_description
1 polymer ?
#
loop_
_entity_poly.entity_id
_entity_poly.type
_entity_poly.pdbx_seq_one_letter_code
_entity_poly.pdbx_strand_id
1 'polypeptide(L)' 'MIPEEKVREVAERLSIVEVVSDYVQLRRAGANFTGLCPFHAEKT' A
#
# COMPACT_ATOMS: atom_id res chain seq x y z
N MET A 1 25.47 2.34 1.82
CA MET A 1 24.31 1.50 2.20
C MET A 1 23.44 2.32 3.13
N ILE A 2 22.10 2.24 3.00
CA ILE A 2 21.17 3.01 3.83
C ILE A 2 21.03 2.29 5.19
N PRO A 3 21.05 2.99 6.35
CA PRO A 3 20.85 2.37 7.66
C PRO A 3 19.45 1.77 7.82
N GLU A 4 19.33 0.63 8.50
CA GLU A 4 18.03 -0.02 8.76
C GLU A 4 17.08 0.87 9.57
N GLU A 5 17.60 1.63 10.52
CA GLU A 5 16.84 2.61 11.29
C GLU A 5 16.13 3.62 10.37
N LYS A 6 16.81 4.03 9.29
CA LYS A 6 16.23 4.98 8.33
C LYS A 6 15.11 4.34 7.52
N VAL A 7 15.22 3.06 7.17
CA VAL A 7 14.15 2.31 6.50
C VAL A 7 12.93 2.20 7.42
N ARG A 8 13.15 1.90 8.71
CA ARG A 8 12.09 1.81 9.70
C ARG A 8 11.39 3.15 9.93
N GLU A 9 12.14 4.24 10.05
CA GLU A 9 11.59 5.60 10.20
C GLU A 9 10.63 5.94 9.05
N VAL A 10 10.97 5.56 7.82
CA VAL A 10 10.12 5.78 6.64
C VAL A 10 8.85 4.92 6.72
N ALA A 11 8.99 3.63 7.04
CA ALA A 11 7.86 2.71 7.13
C ALA A 11 6.86 3.09 8.24
N GLU A 12 7.34 3.63 9.37
CA GLU A 12 6.50 4.06 10.49
C GLU A 12 5.75 5.39 10.22
N ARG A 13 6.31 6.26 9.37
CA ARG A 13 5.74 7.58 9.08
C ARG A 13 4.69 7.59 7.97
N LEU A 14 4.70 6.59 7.10
CA LEU A 14 3.85 6.56 5.91
C LEU A 14 2.67 5.60 6.09
N SER A 15 1.50 6.03 5.63
CA SER A 15 0.33 5.15 5.51
C SER A 15 0.46 4.32 4.24
N ILE A 16 0.50 2.98 4.40
CA ILE A 16 0.49 2.08 3.24
C ILE A 16 -0.77 2.26 2.39
N VAL A 17 -1.90 2.63 3.01
CA VAL A 17 -3.16 2.88 2.29
C VAL A 17 -3.03 4.09 1.37
N GLU A 18 -2.39 5.17 1.84
CA GLU A 18 -2.17 6.37 1.03
C GLU A 18 -1.21 6.08 -0.12
N VAL A 19 -0.07 5.45 0.19
CA VAL A 19 0.96 5.10 -0.81
C VAL A 19 0.38 4.22 -1.93
N VAL A 20 -0.46 3.23 -1.59
CA VAL A 20 -1.08 2.35 -2.59
C VAL A 20 -2.20 3.06 -3.35
N SER A 21 -2.92 3.99 -2.71
CA SER A 21 -4.03 4.73 -3.34
C SER A 21 -3.59 5.64 -4.49
N ASP A 22 -2.32 6.02 -4.53
CA ASP A 22 -1.73 6.75 -5.67
C ASP A 22 -1.67 5.90 -6.96
N TYR A 23 -1.72 4.58 -6.84
CA TYR A 23 -1.58 3.64 -7.97
C TYR A 23 -2.83 2.80 -8.24
N VAL A 24 -3.59 2.48 -7.19
CA VAL A 24 -4.74 1.56 -7.27
C VAL A 24 -5.93 2.16 -6.54
N GLN A 25 -7.10 2.13 -7.16
CA GLN A 25 -8.32 2.54 -6.48
C GLN A 25 -8.68 1.55 -5.37
N LEU A 26 -8.54 1.98 -4.12
CA LEU A 26 -8.94 1.22 -2.95
C LEU A 26 -10.36 1.58 -2.49
N ARG A 27 -11.08 0.58 -1.96
CA ARG A 27 -12.39 0.71 -1.31
C ARG A 27 -12.32 0.10 0.09
N ARG A 28 -12.98 0.71 1.06
CA ARG A 28 -13.04 0.19 2.42
C ARG A 28 -13.94 -1.05 2.50
N ALA A 29 -13.43 -2.13 3.09
CA ALA A 29 -14.12 -3.40 3.30
C ALA A 29 -13.91 -3.85 4.76
N GLY A 30 -14.80 -3.40 5.64
CA GLY A 30 -14.68 -3.64 7.08
C GLY A 30 -13.44 -2.94 7.65
N ALA A 31 -12.55 -3.73 8.26
CA ALA A 31 -11.27 -3.25 8.78
C ALA A 31 -10.19 -3.09 7.70
N ASN A 32 -10.41 -3.62 6.49
CA ASN A 32 -9.43 -3.68 5.42
C ASN A 32 -9.77 -2.73 4.27
N PHE A 33 -8.86 -2.63 3.30
CA PHE A 33 -9.05 -1.98 2.02
C PHE A 33 -8.86 -3.01 0.89
N THR A 34 -9.70 -2.94 -0.13
CA THR A 34 -9.65 -3.84 -1.29
C THR A 34 -9.61 -3.06 -2.60
N GLY A 35 -8.97 -3.61 -3.62
CA GLY A 35 -8.83 -3.02 -4.94
C GLY A 35 -8.36 -4.07 -5.95
N LEU A 36 -8.36 -3.71 -7.24
CA LEU A 36 -7.90 -4.61 -8.29
C LEU A 36 -6.37 -4.75 -8.23
N CYS A 37 -5.88 -5.98 -8.36
CA CYS A 37 -4.45 -6.25 -8.38
C CYS A 37 -3.82 -5.62 -9.63
N PRO A 38 -2.80 -4.75 -9.51
CA PRO A 38 -2.11 -4.17 -10.67
C PRO A 38 -1.09 -5.13 -11.29
N PHE A 39 -0.79 -6.26 -10.63
CA PHE A 39 0.26 -7.20 -11.05
C PHE A 39 -0.27 -8.40 -11.82
N HIS A 40 -1.54 -8.75 -11.62
CA HIS A 40 -2.20 -9.85 -12.32
C HIS A 40 -3.45 -9.32 -13.00
N ALA A 41 -3.60 -9.63 -14.28
CA ALA A 41 -4.82 -9.33 -15.03
C ALA A 41 -5.93 -10.32 -14.62
N GLU A 42 -6.38 -10.23 -13.37
CA GLU A 42 -7.56 -10.96 -12.92
C GLU A 42 -8.82 -10.29 -13.47
N LYS A 43 -9.65 -11.09 -14.13
CA LYS A 43 -11.05 -10.76 -14.34
C LYS A 43 -11.76 -11.23 -13.07
N THR A 44 -11.89 -10.40 -12.06
CA THR A 44 -13.07 -10.21 -11.18
C THR A 44 -12.65 -9.42 -9.95
#